data_AF-A0A7Y9G574-F1
#
_entry.id   AF-A0A7Y9G574-F1
#
_cell.length_a   1.000
_cell.length_b   1.000
_cell.length_c   1.000
_cell.angle_alpha   90.00
_cell.angle_beta   90.00
_cell.angle_gamma   90.00
#
_symmetry.space_group_name_H-M   'P 1'
#
loop_
_entity.id
_entity.type
_entity.pdbx_description
1 polymer ?
#
loop_
_entity_poly.entity_id
_entity_poly.type
_entity_poly.pdbx_seq_one_letter_code
_entity_poly.pdbx_strand_id
1 'polypeptide(L)'
;MITRPTEDLRRLGTLPDSFLERVDQALLAFEAELTVLDLTSDQAIMATVERVVVALNQIDGTDDHSFDTIDREALCEYIDQALTQTGVDVEALAHRQGIDPAALTDQWRDW
;
A
#
# COMPACT_ATOMS: atom_id res chain seq x y z
N MET A 1 -15.75 -0.50 3.90
CA MET A 1 -14.66 0.44 4.23
C MET A 1 -13.60 -0.41 4.91
N ILE A 2 -12.47 -0.64 4.27
CA ILE A 2 -11.33 -1.29 4.92
C ILE A 2 -10.84 -0.28 5.97
N THR A 3 -10.60 -0.75 7.20
CA THR A 3 -10.01 0.09 8.24
C THR A 3 -8.58 0.39 7.84
N ARG A 4 -8.16 1.65 7.88
CA ARG A 4 -6.78 1.98 7.50
C ARG A 4 -5.83 1.50 8.59
N PRO A 5 -4.65 0.96 8.21
CA PRO A 5 -3.65 0.57 9.20
C PRO A 5 -3.20 1.77 10.05
N THR A 6 -3.24 2.98 9.50
CA THR A 6 -2.95 4.23 10.23
C THR A 6 -3.91 4.49 11.40
N GLU A 7 -5.15 4.00 11.36
CA GLU A 7 -6.11 4.15 12.47
C GLU A 7 -5.70 3.32 13.68
N ASP A 8 -5.19 2.10 13.46
CA ASP A 8 -4.69 1.24 14.53
C ASP A 8 -3.37 1.79 15.08
N LEU A 9 -2.46 2.27 14.22
CA LEU A 9 -1.21 2.92 14.63
C LEU A 9 -1.45 4.19 15.45
N ARG A 10 -2.42 5.03 15.06
CA ARG A 10 -2.84 6.20 15.85
C ARG A 10 -3.36 5.78 17.21
N ARG A 11 -4.10 4.67 17.28
CA ARG A 11 -4.65 4.14 18.54
C ARG A 11 -3.56 3.62 19.47
N LEU A 12 -2.50 3.03 18.92
CA LEU A 12 -1.34 2.55 19.67
C LEU A 12 -0.41 3.68 20.14
N GLY A 13 -0.41 4.83 19.46
CA GLY A 13 0.39 6.01 19.81
C GLY A 13 1.89 5.81 19.61
N THR A 14 2.27 4.87 18.73
CA THR A 14 3.66 4.47 18.47
C THR A 14 4.39 5.38 17.49
N LEU A 15 3.66 6.10 16.65
CA LEU A 15 4.18 6.99 15.61
C LEU A 15 3.54 8.38 15.75
N PRO A 16 4.25 9.46 15.39
CA PRO A 16 3.71 10.81 15.49
C PRO A 16 2.59 11.05 14.46
N ASP A 17 1.63 11.90 14.82
CA ASP A 17 0.49 12.22 13.95
C ASP A 17 0.91 12.72 12.57
N SER A 18 1.94 13.57 12.49
CA SER A 18 2.46 14.10 11.23
C SER A 18 3.02 13.03 10.29
N PHE A 19 3.57 11.94 10.84
CA PHE A 19 4.02 10.80 10.05
C PHE A 19 2.82 10.01 9.55
N LEU A 20 1.88 9.69 10.44
CA LEU A 20 0.65 8.96 10.11
C LEU A 20 -0.25 9.72 9.14
N GLU A 21 -0.27 11.06 9.17
CA GLU A 21 -0.93 11.91 8.18
C GLU A 21 -0.33 11.74 6.79
N ARG A 22 1.00 11.66 6.66
CA ARG A 22 1.64 11.42 5.35
C ARG A 22 1.30 10.05 4.80
N VAL A 23 1.29 9.03 5.66
CA VAL A 23 0.85 7.67 5.29
C VAL A 23 -0.61 7.69 4.84
N ASP A 24 -1.49 8.35 5.60
CA ASP A 24 -2.91 8.45 5.25
C ASP A 24 -3.12 9.18 3.91
N GLN A 25 -2.34 10.23 3.63
CA GLN A 25 -2.36 10.92 2.33
C GLN A 25 -1.90 10.03 1.19
N ALA A 26 -0.85 9.23 1.37
CA ALA A 26 -0.38 8.28 0.37
C ALA A 26 -1.44 7.21 0.06
N LEU A 27 -2.08 6.67 1.11
CA LEU A 27 -3.18 5.70 0.97
C LEU A 27 -4.42 6.33 0.32
N LEU A 28 -4.77 7.56 0.68
CA LEU A 28 -5.88 8.31 0.05
C LEU A 28 -5.65 8.54 -1.44
N ALA A 29 -4.43 8.93 -1.82
CA ALA A 29 -4.07 9.11 -3.22
C ALA A 29 -4.19 7.80 -4.00
N PHE A 30 -3.70 6.70 -3.42
CA PHE A 30 -3.85 5.37 -3.96
C PHE A 30 -5.32 4.96 -4.14
N GLU A 31 -6.16 5.12 -3.11
CA GLU A 31 -7.59 4.84 -3.20
C GLU A 31 -8.26 5.67 -4.31
N ALA A 32 -7.93 6.94 -4.43
CA ALA A 32 -8.45 7.81 -5.48
C ALA A 32 -8.00 7.34 -6.87
N GLU A 33 -6.73 6.96 -7.03
CA GLU A 33 -6.22 6.40 -8.29
C GLU A 33 -6.96 5.10 -8.67
N LEU A 34 -7.20 4.20 -7.71
CA LEU A 34 -7.94 2.97 -7.96
C LEU A 34 -9.37 3.23 -8.48
N THR A 35 -10.04 4.31 -8.06
CA THR A 35 -11.41 4.62 -8.55
C THR A 35 -11.46 5.00 -10.03
N VAL A 36 -10.37 5.54 -10.59
CA VAL A 36 -10.28 5.95 -11.99
C VAL A 36 -9.41 5.01 -12.83
N LEU A 37 -8.87 3.97 -12.19
CA LEU A 37 -7.94 3.03 -12.78
C LEU A 37 -8.62 2.16 -13.83
N ASP A 38 -7.94 1.94 -14.96
CA ASP A 38 -8.34 0.93 -15.92
C ASP A 38 -7.93 -0.46 -15.42
N LEU A 39 -8.87 -1.14 -14.78
CA LEU A 39 -8.69 -2.49 -14.23
C LEU A 39 -8.44 -3.57 -15.29
N THR A 40 -8.58 -3.24 -16.58
CA THR A 40 -8.23 -4.15 -17.67
C THR A 40 -6.76 -4.13 -18.04
N SER A 41 -6.01 -3.14 -17.54
CA SER A 41 -4.59 -2.96 -17.82
C SER A 41 -3.73 -3.37 -16.63
N ASP A 42 -3.15 -4.57 -16.72
CA ASP A 42 -2.20 -5.09 -15.71
C ASP A 42 -1.07 -4.09 -15.45
N GLN A 43 -0.59 -3.37 -16.48
CA GLN A 43 0.44 -2.34 -16.33
C GLN A 43 -0.05 -1.13 -15.52
N ALA A 44 -1.30 -0.70 -15.72
CA ALA A 44 -1.87 0.42 -14.96
C ALA A 44 -2.01 0.05 -13.48
N ILE A 45 -2.44 -1.19 -13.20
CA ILE A 45 -2.55 -1.71 -11.83
C ILE A 45 -1.17 -1.76 -11.17
N MET A 46 -0.18 -2.38 -11.82
CA MET A 46 1.20 -2.45 -11.30
C MET A 46 1.79 -1.06 -11.06
N ALA A 47 1.60 -0.11 -11.97
CA ALA A 47 2.09 1.26 -11.79
C ALA A 47 1.42 1.98 -10.61
N THR A 48 0.16 1.66 -10.31
CA THR A 48 -0.56 2.24 -9.16
C THR A 48 -0.04 1.66 -7.84
N VAL A 49 0.23 0.35 -7.81
CA VAL A 49 0.88 -0.33 -6.66
C VAL A 49 2.29 0.18 -6.44
N GLU A 50 3.09 0.31 -7.51
CA GLU A 50 4.43 0.89 -7.44
C GLU A 50 4.43 2.29 -6.81
N ARG A 51 3.51 3.17 -7.24
CA ARG A 51 3.43 4.54 -6.72
C ARG A 51 3.16 4.57 -5.22
N VAL A 52 2.21 3.77 -4.73
CA VAL A 52 1.90 3.75 -3.30
C VAL A 52 3.06 3.17 -2.49
N VAL A 53 3.69 2.09 -2.95
CA VAL A 53 4.85 1.50 -2.27
C VAL A 53 6.01 2.50 -2.25
N VAL A 54 6.36 3.12 -3.38
CA VAL A 54 7.41 4.14 -3.44
C VAL A 54 7.11 5.34 -2.55
N ALA A 55 5.85 5.78 -2.46
CA ALA A 55 5.45 6.85 -1.55
C ALA A 55 5.64 6.43 -0.08
N LEU A 56 5.31 5.19 0.28
CA LEU A 56 5.56 4.64 1.61
C LEU A 56 7.07 4.54 1.90
N ASN A 57 7.89 4.09 0.96
CA ASN A 57 9.35 4.07 1.11
C ASN A 57 9.93 5.48 1.38
N GLN A 58 9.37 6.51 0.74
CA GLN A 58 9.80 7.89 0.95
C GLN A 58 9.40 8.45 2.32
N ILE A 59 8.34 7.89 2.91
CA ILE A 59 7.90 8.23 4.27
C ILE A 59 8.71 7.44 5.30
N ASP A 60 9.08 6.20 5.01
CA ASP A 60 9.95 5.39 5.85
C ASP A 60 11.29 6.10 6.11
N GLY A 61 11.67 6.24 7.37
CA GLY A 61 12.88 6.96 7.79
C GLY A 61 12.73 8.49 7.86
N THR A 62 11.54 9.05 7.59
CA THR A 62 11.27 10.48 7.85
C THR A 62 10.96 10.74 9.32
N ASP A 63 11.27 11.96 9.78
CA ASP A 63 11.00 12.39 11.17
C ASP A 63 11.62 11.46 12.25
N ASP A 64 12.74 10.78 11.95
CA ASP A 64 13.39 9.77 12.82
C ASP A 64 12.50 8.54 13.13
N HIS A 65 11.49 8.28 12.30
CA HIS A 65 10.58 7.14 12.41
C HIS A 65 10.61 6.27 11.16
N SER A 66 10.51 4.96 11.37
CA SER A 66 10.41 3.95 10.33
C SER A 66 9.32 2.96 10.70
N PHE A 67 8.77 2.28 9.71
CA PHE A 67 7.81 1.22 9.91
C PHE A 67 8.50 -0.03 10.46
N ASP A 68 7.92 -0.65 11.48
CA ASP A 68 8.35 -1.99 11.92
C ASP A 68 7.74 -3.07 11.00
N THR A 69 8.18 -4.30 11.19
CA THR A 69 7.70 -5.50 10.48
C THR A 69 6.18 -5.61 10.50
N ILE A 70 5.55 -5.35 11.65
CA ILE A 70 4.08 -5.41 11.79
C ILE A 70 3.41 -4.33 10.95
N ASP A 71 3.95 -3.11 10.97
CA ASP A 71 3.39 -1.98 10.21
C ASP A 71 3.50 -2.25 8.70
N ARG A 72 4.65 -2.81 8.29
CA ARG A 72 4.93 -3.24 6.91
C ARG A 72 3.94 -4.30 6.43
N GLU A 73 3.67 -5.32 7.24
CA GLU A 73 2.71 -6.37 6.93
C GLU A 73 1.29 -5.81 6.82
N ALA A 74 0.88 -4.94 7.76
CA ALA A 74 -0.44 -4.31 7.75
C ALA A 74 -0.64 -3.39 6.53
N LEU A 75 0.40 -2.66 6.11
CA LEU A 75 0.35 -1.81 4.91
C LEU A 75 0.20 -2.64 3.63
N CYS A 76 0.92 -3.75 3.52
CA CYS A 76 0.78 -4.67 2.38
C CYS A 76 -0.60 -5.30 2.33
N GLU A 77 -1.08 -5.83 3.45
CA GLU A 77 -2.41 -6.42 3.53
C GLU A 77 -3.48 -5.40 3.13
N TYR A 78 -3.35 -4.14 3.56
CA TYR A 78 -4.28 -3.07 3.16
C TYR A 78 -4.28 -2.82 1.64
N ILE A 79 -3.10 -2.75 1.01
CA ILE A 79 -2.97 -2.54 -0.44
C ILE A 79 -3.62 -3.70 -1.21
N ASP A 80 -3.34 -4.94 -0.82
CA ASP A 80 -3.92 -6.13 -1.46
C ASP A 80 -5.45 -6.19 -1.28
N GLN A 81 -5.95 -5.87 -0.09
CA GLN A 81 -7.39 -5.81 0.17
C GLN A 81 -8.06 -4.69 -0.65
N ALA A 82 -7.44 -3.53 -0.76
CA ALA A 82 -7.97 -2.41 -1.54
C ALA A 82 -8.07 -2.75 -3.04
N LEU A 83 -7.03 -3.38 -3.61
CA LEU A 83 -7.05 -3.90 -4.97
C LEU A 83 -8.18 -4.91 -5.16
N THR A 84 -8.28 -5.88 -4.26
CA THR A 84 -9.32 -6.93 -4.28
C THR A 84 -10.72 -6.32 -4.21
N GLN A 85 -10.94 -5.30 -3.38
CA GLN A 85 -12.23 -4.61 -3.28
C GLN A 85 -12.62 -3.83 -4.54
N THR A 86 -11.63 -3.35 -5.29
CA THR A 86 -11.87 -2.70 -6.58
C THR A 86 -12.14 -3.70 -7.72
N GLY A 87 -12.06 -5.00 -7.44
CA GLY A 87 -12.31 -6.07 -8.40
C GLY A 87 -11.06 -6.54 -9.14
N VAL A 88 -9.87 -6.10 -8.70
CA VAL A 88 -8.59 -6.64 -9.18
C VAL A 88 -8.41 -8.03 -8.57
N ASP A 89 -8.18 -9.01 -9.44
CA ASP A 89 -7.75 -10.34 -9.02
C ASP A 89 -6.23 -10.32 -8.83
N VAL A 90 -5.79 -10.05 -7.60
CA VAL A 90 -4.37 -9.92 -7.22
C VAL A 90 -3.59 -11.21 -7.50
N GLU A 91 -4.21 -12.37 -7.25
CA GLU A 91 -3.61 -13.67 -7.53
C GLU A 91 -3.41 -13.87 -9.04
N ALA A 92 -4.42 -13.58 -9.85
CA ALA A 92 -4.30 -13.67 -11.31
C ALA A 92 -3.30 -12.64 -11.87
N LEU A 93 -3.26 -11.42 -11.34
CA LEU A 93 -2.30 -10.39 -11.72
C LEU A 93 -0.87 -10.83 -11.44
N ALA A 94 -0.59 -11.31 -10.23
CA ALA A 94 0.73 -11.79 -9.83
C ALA A 94 1.17 -12.98 -10.70
N HIS A 95 0.27 -13.94 -10.93
CA HIS A 95 0.54 -15.08 -11.81
C HIS A 95 0.82 -14.65 -13.26
N ARG A 96 0.14 -13.63 -13.79
CA ARG A 96 0.41 -13.08 -15.14
C ARG A 96 1.78 -12.41 -15.21
N GLN A 97 2.20 -11.77 -14.13
CA GLN A 97 3.52 -11.14 -14.01
C GLN A 97 4.64 -12.13 -13.61
N GLY A 98 4.28 -13.39 -13.35
CA GLY A 98 5.24 -14.44 -12.97
C GLY A 98 5.84 -14.25 -11.57
N ILE A 99 5.13 -13.56 -10.68
CA ILE A 99 5.53 -13.30 -9.29
C ILE A 99 4.56 -13.95 -8.31
N ASP A 100 5.02 -14.18 -7.08
CA ASP A 100 4.15 -14.68 -6.02
C ASP A 100 3.13 -13.60 -5.62
N PRO A 101 1.84 -13.92 -5.45
CA PRO A 101 0.84 -12.94 -5.05
C PRO A 101 1.15 -12.28 -3.71
N ALA A 102 1.75 -12.99 -2.77
CA ALA A 102 2.19 -12.42 -1.50
C ALA A 102 3.42 -11.49 -1.66
N ALA A 103 4.09 -11.54 -2.82
CA ALA A 103 5.25 -10.72 -3.15
C ALA A 103 4.93 -9.55 -4.09
N LEU A 104 3.65 -9.28 -4.38
CA LEU A 104 3.24 -8.23 -5.32
C LEU A 104 3.85 -6.87 -4.94
N THR A 105 3.69 -6.46 -3.69
CA THR A 105 4.24 -5.20 -3.16
C THR A 105 5.74 -5.28 -2.84
N ASP A 106 6.28 -6.50 -2.72
CA ASP A 106 7.66 -6.75 -2.30
C ASP A 106 8.67 -6.33 -3.38
N GLN A 107 8.25 -6.30 -4.64
CA GLN A 107 9.08 -5.90 -5.78
C GLN A 107 9.60 -4.45 -5.70
N TRP A 108 8.87 -3.55 -5.04
CA TRP A 108 9.22 -2.14 -4.92
C TRP A 108 9.56 -1.71 -3.49
N ARG A 109 9.59 -2.65 -2.56
CA ARG A 109 9.92 -2.41 -1.16
C ARG A 109 11.43 -2.22 -1.00
N ASP A 110 11.85 -1.02 -0.62
CA ASP A 110 13.26 -0.67 -0.31
C ASP A 110 13.52 -0.48 1.20
N TRP A 111 12.45 -0.48 2.01
CA TRP A 111 12.39 -0.13 3.43
C TRP A 111 12.55 -1.34 4.33
#